data_AF-A0A7J6R5S3-F1
#
_entry.id   AF-A0A7J6R5S3-F1
#
_cell.length_a   1.000
_cell.length_b   1.000
_cell.length_c   1.000
_cell.angle_alpha   90.00
_cell.angle_beta   90.00
_cell.angle_gamma   90.00
#
_symmetry.space_group_name_H-M   'P 1'
#
loop_
_entity.id
_entity.type
_entity.pdbx_description
1 polymer ?
#
loop_
_entity_poly.entity_id
_entity_poly.type
_entity_poly.pdbx_seq_one_letter_code
_entity_poly.pdbx_strand_id
1 'polypeptide(L)' 'VRLGLLYFEEPDHSGHQYGPGTEETLTAVRRVDSAIGVLRNRIGEIQGGVNVILTSDHGMAWATNPGINLADGVDPNM' A
#
# COMPACT_ATOMS: atom_id res chain seq x y z
N VAL A 1 -15.13 -23.86 -3.53
CA VAL A 1 -14.30 -22.89 -2.80
C VAL A 1 -15.09 -21.59 -2.68
N ARG A 2 -15.12 -20.94 -1.51
CA ARG A 2 -15.69 -19.60 -1.32
C ARG A 2 -14.52 -18.64 -1.08
N LEU A 3 -14.31 -17.68 -1.98
CA LEU A 3 -13.22 -16.72 -1.95
C LEU A 3 -13.80 -15.31 -2.08
N GLY A 4 -13.34 -14.39 -1.23
CA GLY A 4 -13.59 -12.96 -1.34
C GLY A 4 -12.26 -12.22 -1.42
N LEU A 5 -12.22 -11.15 -2.20
CA LEU A 5 -11.04 -10.29 -2.36
C LEU A 5 -11.42 -8.86 -2.00
N LEU A 6 -10.53 -8.17 -1.30
CA LEU A 6 -10.65 -6.77 -0.94
C LEU A 6 -9.28 -6.12 -1.11
N TYR A 7 -9.27 -4.89 -1.61
CA TYR A 7 -8.07 -4.09 -1.85
C TYR A 7 -8.27 -2.68 -1.28
N PHE A 8 -7.19 -2.12 -0.73
CA PHE A 8 -7.10 -0.73 -0.31
C PHE A 8 -5.93 -0.09 -1.06
N GLU A 9 -6.14 1.07 -1.67
CA GLU A 9 -5.09 1.85 -2.36
C GLU A 9 -4.10 2.49 -1.37
N GLU A 10 -4.44 2.52 -0.08
CA GLU A 10 -3.59 3.03 0.98
C GLU A 10 -2.82 1.90 1.66
N PRO A 11 -1.58 2.14 2.13
CA PRO A 11 -0.92 3.45 2.24
C PRO A 11 -0.10 3.86 1.00
N ASP A 12 -0.23 3.17 -0.13
CA ASP A 12 0.57 3.42 -1.33
C ASP A 12 0.40 4.84 -1.87
N HIS A 13 -0.86 5.28 -2.04
CA HIS A 13 -1.17 6.62 -2.54
C HIS A 13 -0.55 7.72 -1.68
N SER A 14 -0.76 7.67 -0.36
CA SER A 14 -0.16 8.65 0.56
C SER A 14 1.37 8.54 0.60
N GLY A 15 1.90 7.32 0.52
CA GLY A 15 3.34 7.07 0.46
C GLY A 15 4.00 7.68 -0.78
N HIS A 16 3.35 7.64 -1.93
CA HIS A 16 3.82 8.31 -3.15
C HIS A 16 3.71 9.83 -3.07
N GLN A 17 2.63 10.35 -2.51
CA GLN A 17 2.38 11.79 -2.48
C GLN A 17 3.25 12.51 -1.44
N TYR A 18 3.48 11.91 -0.28
CA TYR A 18 4.13 12.56 0.87
C TYR A 18 5.44 11.89 1.28
N GLY A 19 5.62 10.61 0.95
CA GLY A 19 6.77 9.81 1.33
C GLY A 19 6.48 8.81 2.45
N PRO A 20 7.33 7.76 2.59
CA PRO A 20 7.14 6.77 3.64
C PRO A 20 7.41 7.36 5.02
N GLY A 21 6.52 7.06 5.97
CA GLY A 21 6.67 7.42 7.38
C GLY A 21 6.36 8.89 7.71
N THR A 22 5.81 9.67 6.78
CA THR A 22 5.24 10.99 7.10
C THR A 22 3.93 10.87 7.86
N GLU A 23 3.49 11.97 8.49
CA GLU A 23 2.23 11.98 9.24
C GLU A 23 1.01 11.69 8.36
N GLU A 24 1.02 12.10 7.09
CA GLU A 24 -0.04 11.80 6.12
C GLU A 24 -0.10 10.30 5.85
N THR A 25 1.03 9.68 5.55
CA THR A 25 1.13 8.23 5.32
C THR A 25 0.73 7.44 6.57
N LEU A 26 1.17 7.87 7.76
CA LEU A 26 0.74 7.26 9.03
C LEU A 26 -0.75 7.44 9.29
N THR A 27 -1.34 8.57 8.89
CA THR A 27 -2.78 8.80 8.99
C THR A 27 -3.56 7.88 8.05
N ALA A 28 -3.07 7.66 6.83
CA ALA A 28 -3.64 6.67 5.92
C ALA A 28 -3.57 5.25 6.49
N VAL A 29 -2.44 4.85 7.07
CA VAL A 29 -2.29 3.56 7.77
C VAL A 29 -3.33 3.41 8.88
N ARG A 30 -3.51 4.41 9.75
CA ARG A 30 -4.52 4.38 10.83
C ARG A 30 -5.95 4.24 10.29
N ARG A 31 -6.25 4.86 9.14
CA ARG A 31 -7.56 4.76 8.47
C ARG A 31 -7.82 3.33 7.97
N VAL A 32 -6.83 2.71 7.31
CA VAL A 32 -6.93 1.32 6.85
C VAL A 32 -7.04 0.35 8.02
N ASP A 33 -6.24 0.54 9.07
CA ASP A 33 -6.31 -0.27 10.31
C ASP A 33 -7.71 -0.21 10.93
N SER A 34 -8.31 0.98 11.01
CA SER A 34 -9.69 1.16 11.50
C SER A 34 -10.72 0.39 10.65
N ALA A 35 -10.58 0.43 9.33
CA ALA A 35 -11.45 -0.32 8.41
C ALA A 35 -11.28 -1.84 8.57
N ILE A 36 -10.03 -2.32 8.70
CA ILE A 36 -9.72 -3.73 9.01
C ILE A 36 -10.33 -4.13 10.35
N GLY A 37 -10.30 -3.27 11.36
CA GLY A 37 -10.95 -3.49 12.66
C GLY A 37 -12.46 -3.74 12.53
N VAL A 38 -13.15 -2.94 11.71
CA VAL A 38 -14.58 -3.14 11.40
C VAL A 38 -14.80 -4.50 10.72
N LEU A 39 -14.00 -4.83 9.70
CA LEU A 39 -14.11 -6.10 8.98
C LEU A 39 -13.87 -7.30 9.89
N ARG A 40 -12.82 -7.24 10.72
CA ARG A 40 -12.48 -8.29 11.69
C ARG A 40 -13.64 -8.53 12.66
N ASN A 41 -14.26 -7.47 13.17
CA ASN A 41 -15.39 -7.60 14.09
C ASN A 41 -16.59 -8.28 13.42
N ARG A 42 -16.93 -7.90 12.19
CA ARG A 42 -18.02 -8.53 11.42
C ARG A 42 -17.72 -9.97 11.03
N ILE A 43 -16.47 -10.27 10.65
CA ILE A 43 -16.05 -11.64 10.36
C ILE A 43 -16.18 -12.55 11.59
N GLY A 44 -15.89 -12.02 12.78
CA GLY A 44 -16.04 -12.75 14.04
C GLY A 44 -17.48 -13.19 14.35
N GLU A 45 -18.48 -12.55 13.74
CA GLU A 45 -19.90 -12.89 13.89
C GLU A 45 -20.33 -14.04 12.95
N ILE A 46 -19.49 -14.44 11.98
CA ILE A 46 -19.83 -15.45 10.96
C ILE A 46 -19.68 -16.87 11.52
N GLN A 47 -20.77 -17.63 11.53
CA GLN A 47 -20.77 -19.04 11.90
C GLN A 47 -19.97 -19.88 10.90
N GLY A 48 -19.13 -20.78 11.41
CA GLY A 48 -18.26 -21.65 10.61
C GLY A 48 -16.84 -21.12 10.38
N GLY A 49 -16.54 -19.88 10.81
CA GLY A 49 -15.21 -19.30 10.75
C GLY A 49 -14.77 -18.86 9.34
N VAL A 50 -13.86 -17.90 9.29
CA VAL A 50 -13.29 -17.39 8.03
C VAL A 50 -11.77 -17.32 8.19
N ASN A 51 -11.04 -17.89 7.23
CA ASN A 51 -9.60 -17.72 7.15
C ASN A 51 -9.29 -16.41 6.45
N VAL A 52 -8.50 -15.56 7.10
CA VAL A 52 -8.14 -14.24 6.59
C VAL A 52 -6.64 -14.19 6.33
N ILE A 53 -6.26 -13.74 5.14
CA ILE A 53 -4.88 -13.39 4.80
C ILE A 53 -4.86 -11.89 4.58
N LEU A 54 -4.11 -11.18 5.42
CA LEU A 54 -3.77 -9.78 5.21
C LEU A 54 -2.39 -9.72 4.59
N THR A 55 -2.25 -9.05 3.46
CA THR A 55 -0.99 -8.98 2.72
C THR A 55 -0.86 -7.63 2.01
N SER A 56 0.34 -7.36 1.51
CA SER A 56 0.69 -6.20 0.69
C SER A 56 1.39 -6.73 -0.56
N ASP A 57 1.28 -6.01 -1.66
CA ASP A 57 2.00 -6.30 -2.91
C ASP A 57 3.48 -5.89 -2.82
N HIS A 58 3.77 -4.75 -2.18
CA HIS A 58 5.14 -4.27 -1.95
C HIS A 58 5.26 -3.35 -0.72
N GLY A 59 6.46 -2.78 -0.52
CA GLY A 59 6.75 -1.74 0.48
C GLY A 59 6.96 -0.36 -0.17
N MET A 60 7.41 0.63 0.61
CA MET A 60 7.66 2.00 0.14
C MET A 60 9.03 2.49 0.61
N ALA A 61 9.72 3.27 -0.21
CA ALA A 61 11.02 3.86 0.10
C ALA A 61 11.10 5.31 -0.39
N TRP A 62 11.93 6.13 0.26
CA TRP A 62 12.19 7.49 -0.22
C TRP A 62 12.89 7.46 -1.57
N ALA A 63 12.37 8.24 -2.52
CA ALA A 63 13.07 8.52 -3.77
C ALA A 63 14.22 9.51 -3.46
N THR A 64 15.43 8.99 -3.29
CA THR A 64 16.62 9.80 -3.00
C THR A 64 17.40 10.22 -4.25
N ASN A 65 17.09 9.62 -5.40
CA ASN A 65 17.70 9.92 -6.68
C ASN A 65 16.66 10.58 -7.61
N PRO A 66 16.97 11.72 -8.28
CA PRO A 66 16.10 12.34 -9.28
C PRO A 66 15.83 11.45 -10.52
N GLY A 67 16.49 10.30 -10.61
CA GLY A 67 16.41 9.38 -11.75
C GLY A 67 17.65 9.53 -12.64
N ILE A 68 17.92 8.50 -13.43
CA ILE A 68 18.97 8.53 -14.46
C ILE A 68 18.31 8.94 -15.77
N ASN A 69 18.69 10.09 -16.32
CA ASN A 69 18.27 10.48 -17.66
C ASN A 69 19.16 9.78 -18.69
N LEU A 70 18.59 8.86 -19.46
CA LEU A 70 19.34 8.09 -20.46
C LEU A 70 19.93 8.98 -21.55
N ALA A 71 19.36 10.15 -21.82
CA ALA A 71 19.91 11.11 -22.77
C ALA A 71 21.32 11.60 -22.40
N ASP A 72 21.68 11.61 -21.11
CA ASP A 72 23.01 12.01 -20.64
C ASP A 72 24.10 11.00 -21.03
N GLY A 73 23.71 9.76 -21.35
CA GLY A 73 24.60 8.68 -21.74
C GLY A 73 24.68 8.40 -23.25
N VAL A 74 23.92 9.14 -24.08
CA VAL A 74 23.94 8.98 -25.53
C VAL A 74 24.87 10.03 -26.13
N ASP A 75 25.83 9.58 -26.97
CA ASP A 75 26.64 10.50 -27.76
C ASP A 75 25.73 11.24 -28.76
N PRO A 76 25.62 12.59 -28.69
CA PRO A 76 24.76 13.35 -29.58
C PRO A 76 25.19 13.31 -31.05
N ASN A 77 26.35 12.71 -31.37
CA ASN A 77 26.91 12.63 -32.72
C ASN A 77 26.89 11.22 -33.34
N MET A 78 26.21 10.24 -32.73
CA MET A 78 25.92 8.94 -33.37
C MET A 78 24.68 8.98 -34.26
#